data_AF-A0A8T1U4L1-F1
#
_entry.id   AF-A0A8T1U4L1-F1
#
_cell.length_a   1.000
_cell.length_b   1.000
_cell.length_c   1.000
_cell.angle_alpha   90.00
_cell.angle_beta   90.00
_cell.angle_gamma   90.00
#
_symmetry.space_group_name_H-M   'P 1'
#
loop_
_entity.id
_entity.type
_entity.pdbx_description
1 polymer ?
#
loop_
_entity_poly.entity_id
_entity_poly.type
_entity_poly.pdbx_seq_one_letter_code
_entity_poly.pdbx_strand_id
1 'polypeptide(L)'
;MSSDYFQESCKDNTNFVMEALIDYTGLCPGGDGIRSLAYEEEKYSSKKLDALYVAAQKAYRSHVTAAMCSNGNTGLRSNRQAIYWVLGRTMNHKSSKNDGIVEFYSCAGGFPESKFGETYHDRFYVTKLNHADAAFRNGDALLNTEKMPLKWFECLL
;
A
#
# COMPACT_ATOMS: atom_id res chain seq x y z
N MET A 1 6.06 -5.03 -6.31
CA MET A 1 5.82 -4.12 -5.17
C MET A 1 6.77 -2.94 -5.24
N SER A 2 6.34 -1.81 -4.69
CA SER A 2 7.06 -0.54 -4.82
C SER A 2 8.46 -0.54 -4.21
N SER A 3 8.75 -1.37 -3.19
CA SER A 3 10.11 -1.51 -2.66
C SER A 3 11.08 -2.11 -3.68
N ASP A 4 10.76 -3.26 -4.27
CA ASP A 4 11.60 -3.90 -5.30
C ASP A 4 11.84 -2.95 -6.47
N TYR A 5 10.78 -2.28 -6.93
CA TYR A 5 10.90 -1.30 -8.00
C TYR A 5 11.80 -0.13 -7.61
N PHE A 6 11.66 0.41 -6.39
CA PHE A 6 12.55 1.45 -5.88
C PHE A 6 14.01 0.98 -5.82
N GLN A 7 14.25 -0.25 -5.37
CA GLN A 7 15.61 -0.82 -5.28
C GLN A 7 16.22 -1.10 -6.66
N GLU A 8 15.43 -1.50 -7.65
CA GLU A 8 15.85 -1.53 -9.06
C GLU A 8 16.19 -0.13 -9.57
N SER A 9 15.34 0.85 -9.26
CA SER A 9 15.53 2.23 -9.73
C SER A 9 16.81 2.87 -9.20
N CYS A 10 17.25 2.54 -7.98
CA CYS A 10 18.55 2.96 -7.45
C CYS A 10 19.77 2.35 -8.18
N LYS A 11 19.55 1.43 -9.13
CA LYS A 11 20.58 0.80 -9.96
C LYS A 11 20.40 1.15 -11.45
N ASP A 12 19.85 2.32 -11.72
CA ASP A 12 19.59 2.85 -13.06
C ASP A 12 18.60 2.03 -13.92
N ASN A 13 17.82 1.14 -13.30
CA ASN A 13 16.77 0.38 -13.97
C ASN A 13 15.40 1.02 -13.68
N THR A 14 15.13 2.16 -14.31
CA THR A 14 14.07 3.10 -13.88
C THR A 14 13.37 3.83 -15.03
N ASN A 15 12.45 4.73 -14.70
CA ASN A 15 11.84 5.71 -15.62
C ASN A 15 11.95 7.13 -15.05
N PHE A 16 11.63 8.14 -15.88
CA PHE A 16 11.77 9.56 -15.50
C PHE A 16 10.97 9.96 -14.25
N VAL A 17 9.84 9.30 -13.97
CA VAL A 17 9.02 9.60 -12.78
C VAL A 17 9.77 9.16 -11.52
N MET A 18 10.35 7.96 -11.57
CA MET A 18 11.11 7.42 -10.45
C MET A 18 12.45 8.12 -10.27
N GLU A 19 13.12 8.52 -11.35
CA GLU A 19 14.31 9.38 -11.27
C GLU A 19 13.97 10.68 -10.52
N ALA A 20 12.91 11.37 -10.93
CA ALA A 20 12.48 12.59 -10.25
C ALA A 20 12.10 12.36 -8.78
N LEU A 21 11.48 11.22 -8.44
CA LEU A 21 11.18 10.85 -7.06
C LEU A 21 12.46 10.57 -6.25
N ILE A 22 13.42 9.86 -6.83
CA ILE A 22 14.70 9.55 -6.19
C ILE A 22 15.50 10.83 -5.95
N ASP A 23 15.59 11.70 -6.95
CA ASP A 23 16.26 13.00 -6.84
C ASP A 23 15.62 13.89 -5.77
N TYR A 24 14.28 13.90 -5.72
CA TYR A 24 13.54 14.68 -4.72
C TYR A 24 13.72 14.14 -3.30
N THR A 25 13.77 12.81 -3.13
CA THR A 25 13.79 12.17 -1.82
C THR A 25 15.19 11.90 -1.29
N GLY A 26 16.20 11.79 -2.16
CA GLY A 26 17.57 11.41 -1.81
C GLY A 26 17.68 10.01 -1.20
N LEU A 27 16.69 9.14 -1.44
CA LEU A 27 16.56 7.84 -0.76
C LEU A 27 17.36 6.71 -1.41
N CYS A 28 18.20 6.99 -2.42
CA CYS A 28 19.12 6.02 -2.98
C CYS A 28 20.53 6.13 -2.37
N PRO A 29 21.19 5.01 -2.02
CA PRO A 29 20.65 3.65 -2.04
C PRO A 29 19.56 3.46 -0.99
N GLY A 30 18.55 2.63 -1.31
CA GLY A 30 17.44 2.36 -0.41
C GLY A 30 17.92 1.92 0.97
N GLY A 31 17.55 2.67 2.02
CA GLY A 31 17.88 2.33 3.40
C GLY A 31 17.13 1.10 3.92
N ASP A 32 17.43 0.70 5.15
CA ASP A 32 16.87 -0.53 5.76
C ASP A 32 15.34 -0.57 5.75
N GLY A 33 14.67 0.58 5.91
CA GLY A 33 13.21 0.67 5.81
C GLY A 33 12.68 0.18 4.47
N ILE A 34 13.22 0.69 3.36
CA ILE A 34 12.79 0.26 2.01
C ILE A 34 13.14 -1.20 1.80
N ARG A 35 14.37 -1.62 2.14
CA ARG A 35 14.84 -2.99 1.96
C ARG A 35 14.03 -4.01 2.75
N SER A 36 13.51 -3.63 3.93
CA SER A 36 12.64 -4.47 4.76
C SER A 36 11.23 -4.69 4.20
N LEU A 37 10.87 -3.98 3.13
CA LEU A 37 9.58 -4.04 2.45
C LEU A 37 9.65 -4.77 1.10
N ALA A 38 10.76 -5.46 0.82
CA ALA A 38 10.90 -6.27 -0.39
C ALA A 38 9.78 -7.31 -0.48
N TYR A 39 9.29 -7.58 -1.68
CA TYR A 39 8.21 -8.55 -1.87
C TYR A 39 8.71 -9.95 -1.50
N GLU A 40 7.93 -10.66 -0.68
CA GLU A 40 8.15 -12.07 -0.33
C GLU A 40 8.43 -12.94 -1.58
N GLU A 41 9.47 -13.77 -1.52
CA GLU A 41 9.93 -14.65 -2.61
C GLU A 41 10.44 -13.95 -3.90
N GLU A 42 10.60 -12.62 -3.90
CA GLU A 42 11.15 -11.88 -5.04
C GLU A 42 12.65 -11.58 -4.90
N LYS A 43 13.23 -11.00 -5.96
CA LYS A 43 14.67 -10.72 -6.12
C LYS A 43 15.34 -10.03 -4.92
N TYR A 44 14.63 -9.13 -4.25
CA TYR A 44 15.17 -8.37 -3.11
C TYR A 44 14.87 -8.97 -1.75
N SER A 45 14.05 -10.02 -1.68
CA SER A 45 13.83 -10.75 -0.44
C SER A 45 14.90 -11.80 -0.21
N SER A 46 15.14 -12.10 1.06
CA SER A 46 16.03 -13.19 1.48
C SER A 46 15.20 -14.28 2.13
N LYS A 47 15.70 -15.52 2.14
CA LYS A 47 15.05 -16.63 2.86
C LYS A 47 14.71 -16.30 4.32
N LYS A 48 15.55 -15.46 4.96
CA LYS A 48 15.29 -14.98 6.32
C LYS A 48 14.09 -14.02 6.36
N LEU A 49 14.02 -13.08 5.42
CA LEU A 49 12.91 -12.13 5.32
C LEU A 49 11.59 -12.84 4.96
N ASP A 50 11.63 -13.81 4.03
CA ASP A 50 10.47 -14.64 3.69
C ASP A 50 9.95 -15.41 4.92
N ALA A 51 10.84 -16.04 5.69
CA ALA A 51 10.45 -16.72 6.93
C ALA A 51 9.82 -15.76 7.95
N LEU A 52 10.27 -14.50 8.01
CA LEU A 52 9.67 -13.47 8.85
C LEU A 52 8.30 -13.04 8.33
N TYR A 53 8.09 -12.94 7.01
CA TYR A 53 6.77 -12.68 6.42
C TYR A 53 5.78 -13.79 6.76
N VAL A 54 6.15 -15.06 6.58
CA VAL A 54 5.29 -16.19 6.95
C VAL A 54 4.88 -16.13 8.43
N ALA A 55 5.84 -15.86 9.32
CA ALA A 55 5.57 -15.73 10.76
C ALA A 55 4.65 -14.53 11.07
N ALA A 56 4.93 -13.37 10.48
CA ALA A 56 4.16 -12.14 10.66
C ALA A 56 2.72 -12.31 10.14
N GLN A 57 2.55 -12.89 8.96
CA GLN A 57 1.24 -13.19 8.37
C GLN A 57 0.43 -14.15 9.25
N LYS A 58 1.06 -15.17 9.84
CA LYS A 58 0.40 -16.09 10.78
C LYS A 58 -0.11 -15.33 12.02
N ALA A 59 0.74 -14.51 12.64
CA ALA A 59 0.35 -13.69 13.79
C ALA A 59 -0.76 -12.69 13.41
N TYR A 60 -0.59 -11.99 12.30
CA TYR A 60 -1.56 -11.03 11.76
C TYR A 60 -2.93 -11.66 11.60
N ARG A 61 -3.02 -12.80 10.90
CA ARG A 61 -4.31 -13.49 10.68
C ARG A 61 -4.95 -14.06 11.96
N SER A 62 -4.15 -14.31 13.01
CA SER A 62 -4.64 -14.84 14.28
C SER A 62 -5.16 -13.75 15.22
N HIS A 63 -4.70 -12.50 15.07
CA HIS A 63 -4.95 -11.43 16.04
C HIS A 63 -5.65 -10.21 15.47
N VAL A 64 -5.59 -9.98 14.15
CA VAL A 64 -6.23 -8.83 13.51
C VAL A 64 -7.69 -9.12 13.22
N THR A 65 -8.57 -8.34 13.86
CA THR A 65 -10.03 -8.44 13.73
C THR A 65 -10.63 -7.39 12.79
N ALA A 66 -9.83 -6.42 12.34
CA ALA A 66 -10.22 -5.37 11.40
C ALA A 66 -9.00 -4.88 10.61
N ALA A 67 -9.18 -4.63 9.32
CA ALA A 67 -8.12 -4.12 8.44
C ALA A 67 -8.73 -3.25 7.33
N MET A 68 -8.08 -2.13 7.04
CA MET A 68 -8.40 -1.28 5.89
C MET A 68 -7.32 -1.47 4.83
N CYS A 69 -7.72 -1.86 3.63
CA CYS A 69 -6.82 -2.00 2.48
C CYS A 69 -7.44 -1.31 1.27
N SER A 70 -6.63 -0.81 0.34
CA SER A 70 -7.16 -0.24 -0.90
C SER A 70 -6.93 -1.17 -2.08
N ASN A 71 -7.95 -1.28 -2.94
CA ASN A 71 -7.81 -1.91 -4.26
C ASN A 71 -7.85 -0.87 -5.40
N GLY A 72 -7.72 0.41 -5.06
CA GLY A 72 -7.60 1.49 -6.02
C GLY A 72 -7.03 2.75 -5.38
N ASN A 73 -6.39 3.59 -6.19
CA ASN A 73 -5.60 4.73 -5.75
C ASN A 73 -6.26 6.08 -6.03
N THR A 74 -7.56 6.09 -6.35
CA THR A 74 -8.25 7.34 -6.75
C THR A 74 -8.20 8.40 -5.66
N GLY A 75 -8.18 8.02 -4.38
CA GLY A 75 -7.94 8.92 -3.26
C GLY A 75 -9.03 9.96 -3.01
N LEU A 76 -8.81 10.74 -1.95
CA LEU A 76 -9.54 11.95 -1.62
C LEU A 76 -9.00 13.12 -2.44
N ARG A 77 -9.82 14.16 -2.61
CA ARG A 77 -9.41 15.38 -3.30
C ARG A 77 -8.37 16.10 -2.44
N SER A 78 -7.10 15.98 -2.82
CA SER A 78 -5.98 16.61 -2.16
C SER A 78 -4.90 17.00 -3.17
N ASN A 79 -3.95 17.84 -2.76
CA ASN A 79 -2.79 18.18 -3.58
C ASN A 79 -1.85 16.97 -3.85
N ARG A 80 -2.00 15.88 -3.09
CA ARG A 80 -1.19 14.67 -3.23
C ARG A 80 -1.83 13.62 -4.14
N GLN A 81 -3.11 13.76 -4.46
CA GLN A 81 -3.88 12.78 -5.24
C GLN A 81 -3.19 12.45 -6.58
N ALA A 82 -2.78 13.48 -7.32
CA ALA A 82 -2.14 13.30 -8.63
C ALA A 82 -0.83 12.50 -8.55
N ILE A 83 -0.05 12.70 -7.48
CA ILE A 83 1.22 11.98 -7.27
C ILE A 83 0.94 10.48 -7.14
N TYR A 84 0.00 10.09 -6.29
CA TYR A 84 -0.32 8.68 -6.10
C TYR A 84 -0.97 8.02 -7.32
N TRP A 85 -1.69 8.78 -8.15
CA TRP A 85 -2.21 8.27 -9.43
C TRP A 85 -1.08 7.96 -10.41
N VAL A 86 -0.07 8.84 -10.48
CA VAL A 86 1.10 8.60 -11.31
C VAL A 86 1.85 7.38 -10.79
N LEU A 87 2.17 7.35 -9.49
CA LEU A 87 2.91 6.23 -8.88
C LEU A 87 2.19 4.89 -9.07
N GLY A 88 0.88 4.82 -8.84
CA GLY A 88 0.14 3.56 -9.03
C GLY A 88 0.02 3.08 -10.47
N ARG A 89 0.35 3.93 -11.46
CA ARG A 89 0.42 3.58 -12.89
C ARG A 89 1.84 3.28 -13.36
N THR A 90 2.85 3.87 -12.73
CA THR A 90 4.25 3.76 -13.15
C THR A 90 5.05 2.77 -12.33
N MET A 91 4.71 2.56 -11.06
CA MET A 91 5.37 1.56 -10.23
C MET A 91 4.92 0.17 -10.62
N ASN A 92 5.87 -0.77 -10.63
CA ASN A 92 5.59 -2.15 -11.01
C ASN A 92 4.88 -2.90 -9.85
N HIS A 93 3.57 -3.03 -10.01
CA HIS A 93 2.69 -3.81 -9.16
C HIS A 93 2.30 -5.12 -9.86
N LYS A 94 2.12 -6.22 -9.12
CA LYS A 94 1.61 -7.50 -9.65
C LYS A 94 0.14 -7.43 -10.06
N SER A 95 -0.58 -6.37 -9.68
CA SER A 95 -1.95 -6.10 -10.14
C SER A 95 -2.29 -4.61 -10.18
N SER A 96 -3.39 -4.25 -10.85
CA SER A 96 -3.97 -2.91 -10.82
C SER A 96 -4.64 -2.54 -9.48
N LYS A 97 -4.76 -3.49 -8.55
CA LYS A 97 -5.35 -3.28 -7.23
C LYS A 97 -4.29 -2.75 -6.27
N ASN A 98 -4.08 -1.44 -6.25
CA ASN A 98 -3.10 -0.79 -5.40
C ASN A 98 -3.58 0.59 -4.91
N ASP A 99 -2.96 1.08 -3.83
CA ASP A 99 -3.19 2.41 -3.27
C ASP A 99 -2.22 3.49 -3.84
N GLY A 100 -1.45 3.12 -4.88
CA GLY A 100 -0.38 3.92 -5.45
C GLY A 100 1.02 3.47 -5.05
N ILE A 101 1.15 2.71 -3.95
CA ILE A 101 2.43 2.23 -3.39
C ILE A 101 2.33 0.75 -2.96
N VAL A 102 1.25 0.38 -2.27
CA VAL A 102 1.02 -0.95 -1.72
C VAL A 102 -0.10 -1.63 -2.49
N GLU A 103 0.14 -2.89 -2.86
CA GLU A 103 -0.87 -3.74 -3.48
C GLU A 103 -1.87 -4.27 -2.46
N PHE A 104 -3.12 -4.44 -2.90
CA PHE A 104 -4.21 -4.94 -2.06
C PHE A 104 -3.85 -6.26 -1.34
N TYR A 105 -3.32 -7.24 -2.07
CA TYR A 105 -2.98 -8.55 -1.48
C TYR A 105 -1.80 -8.50 -0.51
N SER A 106 -0.87 -7.55 -0.72
CA SER A 106 0.21 -7.29 0.25
C SER A 106 -0.35 -6.69 1.53
N CYS A 107 -1.27 -5.72 1.42
CA CYS A 107 -1.98 -5.16 2.58
C CYS A 107 -2.84 -6.19 3.31
N ALA A 108 -3.55 -7.05 2.58
CA ALA A 108 -4.49 -8.02 3.16
C ALA A 108 -3.82 -9.09 4.04
N GLY A 109 -2.48 -9.24 3.97
CA GLY A 109 -1.74 -10.14 4.85
C GLY A 109 -2.17 -11.61 4.76
N GLY A 110 -2.74 -12.01 3.61
CA GLY A 110 -3.29 -13.34 3.37
C GLY A 110 -4.74 -13.55 3.83
N PHE A 111 -5.48 -12.51 4.26
CA PHE A 111 -6.94 -12.61 4.29
C PHE A 111 -7.50 -12.63 2.85
N PRO A 112 -8.51 -13.46 2.56
CA PRO A 112 -9.10 -13.52 1.23
C PRO A 112 -9.88 -12.24 0.91
N GLU A 113 -9.90 -11.84 -0.36
CA GLU A 113 -10.64 -10.64 -0.81
C GLU A 113 -12.12 -10.69 -0.44
N SER A 114 -12.74 -11.89 -0.44
CA SER A 114 -14.14 -12.10 -0.03
C SER A 114 -14.45 -11.74 1.42
N LYS A 115 -13.43 -11.52 2.26
CA LYS A 115 -13.61 -11.04 3.63
C LYS A 115 -13.82 -9.52 3.69
N PHE A 116 -13.42 -8.79 2.65
CA PHE A 116 -13.46 -7.34 2.63
C PHE A 116 -14.75 -6.82 1.99
N GLY A 117 -15.39 -5.86 2.64
CA GLY A 117 -16.55 -5.13 2.10
C GLY A 117 -16.21 -3.67 1.79
N GLU A 118 -17.08 -3.02 1.02
CA GLU A 118 -16.84 -1.70 0.41
C GLU A 118 -17.42 -0.52 1.22
N THR A 119 -17.92 -0.78 2.44
CA THR A 119 -18.45 0.27 3.32
C THR A 119 -17.61 0.41 4.59
N TYR A 120 -17.56 1.63 5.13
CA TYR A 120 -16.84 1.94 6.37
C TYR A 120 -17.42 1.26 7.62
N HIS A 121 -18.57 0.59 7.50
CA HIS A 121 -19.11 -0.29 8.53
C HIS A 121 -18.46 -1.69 8.52
N ASP A 122 -17.76 -2.07 7.46
CA ASP A 122 -17.10 -3.36 7.36
C ASP A 122 -15.80 -3.37 8.16
N ARG A 123 -15.63 -4.35 9.05
CA ARG A 123 -14.38 -4.50 9.81
C ARG A 123 -13.17 -4.71 8.90
N PHE A 124 -13.38 -5.46 7.82
CA PHE A 124 -12.41 -5.62 6.74
C PHE A 124 -12.89 -4.74 5.59
N TYR A 125 -12.31 -3.55 5.47
CA TYR A 125 -12.79 -2.51 4.59
C TYR A 125 -11.87 -2.37 3.39
N VAL A 126 -12.40 -2.60 2.19
CA VAL A 126 -11.71 -2.31 0.95
C VAL A 126 -12.09 -0.92 0.45
N THR A 127 -11.08 -0.12 0.14
CA THR A 127 -11.24 1.30 -0.17
C THR A 127 -10.70 1.66 -1.55
N LYS A 128 -11.01 2.88 -1.99
CA LYS A 128 -10.38 3.54 -3.15
C LYS A 128 -9.44 4.66 -2.74
N LEU A 129 -8.93 4.63 -1.51
CA LEU A 129 -7.99 5.61 -0.96
C LEU A 129 -6.58 5.40 -1.54
N ASN A 130 -5.84 6.49 -1.75
CA ASN A 130 -4.41 6.36 -1.99
C ASN A 130 -3.66 6.12 -0.66
N HIS A 131 -2.38 5.77 -0.77
CA HIS A 131 -1.53 5.42 0.38
C HIS A 131 -1.50 6.49 1.48
N ALA A 132 -1.51 7.79 1.12
CA ALA A 132 -1.51 8.86 2.13
C ALA A 132 -2.86 9.02 2.83
N ASP A 133 -3.96 8.84 2.11
CA ASP A 133 -5.31 8.99 2.66
C ASP A 133 -5.65 7.86 3.64
N ALA A 134 -5.17 6.64 3.37
CA ALA A 134 -5.29 5.50 4.29
C ALA A 134 -4.58 5.73 5.65
N ALA A 135 -3.64 6.69 5.70
CA ALA A 135 -3.00 7.13 6.94
C ALA A 135 -3.74 8.30 7.63
N PHE A 136 -5.04 8.47 7.36
CA PHE A 136 -5.94 9.46 7.99
C PHE A 136 -5.57 10.93 7.76
N ARG A 137 -4.75 11.24 6.73
CA ARG A 137 -4.22 12.60 6.53
C ARG A 137 -5.20 13.62 5.97
N ASN A 138 -6.25 13.17 5.28
CA ASN A 138 -7.14 14.04 4.50
C ASN A 138 -8.63 13.89 4.88
N GLY A 139 -8.94 13.22 5.98
CA GLY A 139 -10.31 13.03 6.48
C GLY A 139 -11.12 12.01 5.66
N ASP A 140 -12.42 12.27 5.54
CA ASP A 140 -13.38 11.42 4.81
C ASP A 140 -13.87 12.09 3.52
N ALA A 141 -14.33 11.27 2.58
CA ALA A 141 -15.10 11.77 1.44
C ALA A 141 -16.48 12.28 1.88
N LEU A 142 -17.06 13.19 1.10
CA LEU A 142 -18.41 13.71 1.40
C LEU A 142 -19.52 12.70 1.06
N LEU A 143 -19.39 12.00 -0.07
CA LEU A 143 -20.47 11.16 -0.63
C LEU A 143 -20.02 9.74 -1.03
N ASN A 144 -18.72 9.42 -0.99
CA ASN A 144 -18.21 8.12 -1.41
C ASN A 144 -17.87 7.26 -0.18
N THR A 145 -18.67 6.22 0.06
CA THR A 145 -18.50 5.31 1.20
C THR A 145 -17.27 4.41 1.13
N GLU A 146 -16.62 4.29 -0.04
CA GLU A 146 -15.35 3.59 -0.24
C GLU A 146 -14.12 4.47 0.11
N LYS A 147 -14.35 5.69 0.65
CA LYS A 147 -13.30 6.66 0.99
C LYS A 147 -13.56 7.35 2.33
N MET A 148 -13.86 6.57 3.36
CA MET A 148 -14.26 7.07 4.69
C MET A 148 -13.35 6.52 5.80
N PRO A 149 -12.03 6.78 5.77
CA PRO A 149 -11.10 6.17 6.70
C PRO A 149 -11.33 6.57 8.16
N LEU A 150 -11.68 7.83 8.45
CA LEU A 150 -11.91 8.27 9.83
C LEU A 150 -13.18 7.63 10.40
N LYS A 151 -14.29 7.69 9.67
CA LYS A 151 -15.53 7.01 10.07
C LYS A 151 -15.35 5.50 10.26
N TRP A 152 -14.56 4.84 9.42
CA TRP A 152 -14.24 3.42 9.61
C TRP A 152 -13.56 3.20 10.96
N PHE A 153 -12.55 4.02 11.27
CA PHE A 153 -11.84 3.93 12.54
C PHE A 153 -12.75 4.24 13.74
N GLU A 154 -13.60 5.26 13.65
CA GLU A 154 -14.58 5.61 14.69
C GLU A 154 -15.63 4.51 14.92
N CYS A 155 -16.08 3.83 13.85
CA CYS A 155 -17.05 2.73 13.96
C CYS A 155 -16.43 1.42 14.50
N LEU A 156 -15.10 1.33 14.58
CA LEU A 156 -14.39 0.16 15.11
C LEU A 156 -14.15 0.21 16.62
N LEU A 157 -14.07 1.41 17.19
CA LEU A 157 -13.83 1.68 18.61
C LEU A 157 -15.12 1.57 19.44
#